data_AF-A0A2D8MJC2-F1
#
_entry.id   AF-A0A2D8MJC2-F1
#
_cell.length_a   1.000
_cell.length_b   1.000
_cell.length_c   1.000
_cell.angle_alpha   90.00
_cell.angle_beta   90.00
_cell.angle_gamma   90.00
#
_symmetry.space_group_name_H-M   'P 1'
#
loop_
_entity.id
_entity.type
_entity.pdbx_description
1 polymer ?
#
loop_
_entity_poly.entity_id
_entity_poly.type
_entity_poly.pdbx_seq_one_letter_code
_entity_poly.pdbx_strand_id
1 'polypeptide(L)'
;MASSPHAPLPRINRVFAAINIGSFRISSMIMGQSEVGEMIVLGSSHRKAEGIKRGYVTDMTAATHAIRAAVETAEANANTTVSGVWIGCAGAGLSSKIASVEVAIGGRRIDEDDVEHLLYAARDHIQPEGRMVLHAQPAHYTLDGAHGVANPIGLHAETLGVDVHVTLADGAPVRNLIEAVQSAHLDVEGVVASPLAAAYACLSNEERDLGVALVEIGAQVTNVSVHAGGMLLGLRSIPVGSNDITDAIASSLGIRRGQAERLKCVSGSAIATPSDHREMIPVNAPGEGPDGRLARGADEQNRIPRAELVSVVTDRLGTMTTEISKGLKAMGFSGANGGQVVLTGGGAELHGIAEFVQGALGLPVRRGKPPALRGLPEAHATPGFATLAGLCLYASEDPIDIRNVGPSYQPTRRYSGLGLVNRVVQAVREYF
;
A
#
# COMPACT_ATOMS: atom_id res chain seq x y z
N MET A 1 22.07 25.22 15.32
CA MET A 1 22.60 24.02 16.02
C MET A 1 22.98 23.01 14.96
N ALA A 2 24.27 22.75 14.81
CA ALA A 2 24.80 21.82 13.80
C ALA A 2 24.30 20.40 14.09
N SER A 3 23.84 19.71 13.05
CA SER A 3 23.39 18.32 13.06
C SER A 3 24.53 17.41 13.54
N SER A 4 24.27 16.67 14.61
CA SER A 4 25.15 15.63 15.16
C SER A 4 25.52 14.59 14.09
N PRO A 5 26.75 14.05 14.07
CA PRO A 5 27.14 13.02 13.11
C PRO A 5 26.29 11.76 13.32
N HIS A 6 25.88 11.13 12.23
CA HIS A 6 25.08 9.91 12.23
C HIS A 6 25.66 8.90 13.23
N ALA A 7 24.87 8.57 14.26
CA ALA A 7 25.16 7.43 15.11
C ALA A 7 25.43 6.21 14.22
N PRO A 8 26.42 5.37 14.52
CA PRO A 8 26.72 4.19 13.71
C PRO A 8 25.45 3.36 13.53
N LEU A 9 25.27 2.84 12.31
CA LEU A 9 24.15 1.94 12.04
C LEU A 9 24.31 0.71 12.95
N PRO A 10 23.25 0.30 13.65
CA PRO A 10 23.31 -0.93 14.43
C PRO A 10 23.54 -2.11 13.49
N ARG A 11 24.06 -3.21 14.03
CA ARG A 11 24.28 -4.42 13.25
C ARG A 11 22.97 -4.93 12.69
N ILE A 12 22.94 -5.12 11.37
CA ILE A 12 21.78 -5.62 10.63
C ILE A 12 21.84 -7.15 10.58
N ASN A 13 20.74 -7.82 10.94
CA ASN A 13 20.64 -9.29 10.94
C ASN A 13 19.81 -9.84 9.78
N ARG A 14 18.87 -9.06 9.25
CA ARG A 14 18.00 -9.40 8.12
C ARG A 14 17.86 -8.19 7.20
N VAL A 15 17.79 -8.45 5.91
CA VAL A 15 17.60 -7.43 4.87
C VAL A 15 16.33 -7.77 4.12
N PHE A 16 15.51 -6.75 3.85
CA PHE A 16 14.28 -6.85 3.08
C PHE A 16 14.35 -5.86 1.93
N ALA A 17 14.13 -6.33 0.71
CA ALA A 17 14.01 -5.47 -0.46
C ALA A 17 12.59 -5.51 -0.99
N ALA A 18 12.08 -4.37 -1.42
CA ALA A 18 10.75 -4.24 -1.96
C ALA A 18 10.72 -3.40 -3.23
N ILE A 19 9.84 -3.75 -4.16
CA ILE A 19 9.59 -3.02 -5.40
C ILE A 19 8.10 -2.71 -5.50
N ASN A 20 7.77 -1.43 -5.61
CA ASN A 20 6.41 -1.00 -5.93
C ASN A 20 6.32 -0.62 -7.41
N ILE A 21 5.57 -1.40 -8.20
CA ILE A 21 5.47 -1.26 -9.66
C ILE A 21 4.19 -0.45 -9.99
N GLY A 22 4.31 0.88 -9.94
CA GLY A 22 3.23 1.80 -10.28
C GLY A 22 3.22 2.20 -11.75
N SER A 23 2.08 2.71 -12.24
CA SER A 23 1.96 3.21 -13.63
C SER A 23 2.56 4.60 -13.88
N PHE A 24 3.00 5.29 -12.82
CA PHE A 24 3.71 6.58 -12.91
C PHE A 24 5.20 6.44 -12.60
N ARG A 25 5.51 5.62 -11.59
CA ARG A 25 6.89 5.33 -11.18
C ARG A 25 7.02 3.89 -10.69
N ILE A 26 8.23 3.37 -10.83
CA ILE A 26 8.68 2.16 -10.16
C ILE A 26 9.64 2.60 -9.06
N SER A 27 9.40 2.14 -7.84
CA SER A 27 10.22 2.51 -6.68
C SER A 27 10.78 1.26 -6.01
N SER A 28 12.01 1.35 -5.51
CA SER A 28 12.69 0.28 -4.79
C SER A 28 13.18 0.76 -3.44
N MET A 29 13.14 -0.11 -2.43
CA MET A 29 13.60 0.16 -1.07
C MET A 29 14.24 -1.07 -0.48
N ILE A 30 15.36 -0.86 0.21
CA ILE A 30 16.10 -1.87 0.96
C ILE A 30 16.09 -1.42 2.42
N MET A 31 15.50 -2.24 3.29
CA MET A 31 15.51 -2.05 4.74
C MET A 31 16.32 -3.15 5.42
N GLY A 32 17.04 -2.78 6.47
CA GLY A 32 17.68 -3.71 7.39
C GLY A 32 16.93 -3.74 8.71
N GLN A 33 16.75 -4.93 9.27
CA GLN A 33 16.33 -5.10 10.66
C GLN A 33 17.56 -5.21 11.55
N SER A 34 17.61 -4.41 12.62
CA SER A 34 18.68 -4.49 13.60
C SER A 34 18.49 -5.68 14.56
N GLU A 35 19.52 -6.00 15.35
CA GLU A 35 19.43 -7.05 16.39
C GLU A 35 18.32 -6.78 17.43
N VAL A 36 17.91 -5.53 17.62
CA VAL A 36 16.81 -5.13 18.53
C VAL A 36 15.45 -5.04 17.84
N GLY A 37 15.35 -5.42 16.57
CA GLY A 37 14.10 -5.43 15.79
C GLY A 37 13.74 -4.11 15.12
N GLU A 38 14.54 -3.05 15.27
CA GLU A 38 14.33 -1.75 14.61
C GLU A 38 14.49 -1.89 13.09
N MET A 39 13.51 -1.40 12.32
CA MET A 39 13.56 -1.31 10.87
C MET A 39 14.23 -0.02 10.42
N ILE A 40 15.28 -0.14 9.61
CA ILE A 40 16.11 0.98 9.15
C ILE A 40 16.19 0.95 7.63
N VAL A 41 15.89 2.07 6.98
CA VAL A 41 16.07 2.22 5.53
C VAL A 41 17.56 2.35 5.23
N LEU A 42 18.09 1.40 4.46
CA LEU A 42 19.48 1.38 4.02
C LEU A 42 19.63 2.12 2.69
N GLY A 43 18.69 1.89 1.77
CA GLY A 43 18.67 2.54 0.47
C GLY A 43 17.27 2.60 -0.10
N SER A 44 16.99 3.63 -0.89
CA SER A 44 15.72 3.74 -1.62
C SER A 44 15.92 4.53 -2.91
N SER A 45 15.08 4.27 -3.89
CA SER A 45 15.14 4.88 -5.22
C SER A 45 13.76 4.93 -5.87
N HIS A 46 13.66 5.70 -6.95
CA HIS A 46 12.55 5.62 -7.88
C HIS A 46 12.98 5.97 -9.30
N ARG A 47 12.21 5.47 -10.26
CA ARG A 47 12.34 5.74 -11.70
C ARG A 47 10.96 5.96 -12.31
N LYS A 48 10.89 6.74 -13.38
CA LYS A 48 9.67 6.85 -14.18
C LYS A 48 9.26 5.46 -14.65
N ALA A 49 7.97 5.15 -14.57
CA ALA A 49 7.47 3.86 -15.02
C ALA A 49 7.45 3.80 -16.55
N GLU A 50 7.94 2.69 -17.09
CA GLU A 50 7.90 2.36 -18.50
C GLU A 50 7.32 0.94 -18.65
N GLY A 51 6.53 0.72 -19.70
CA GLY A 51 5.88 -0.56 -19.93
C GLY A 51 4.77 -0.94 -18.94
N ILE A 52 4.37 -0.06 -18.01
CA ILE A 52 3.30 -0.33 -17.02
C ILE A 52 2.07 0.53 -17.26
N LYS A 53 0.88 -0.08 -17.31
CA LYS A 53 -0.41 0.60 -17.44
C LYS A 53 -1.47 -0.05 -16.56
N ARG A 54 -2.13 0.71 -15.68
CA ARG A 54 -3.16 0.24 -14.71
C ARG A 54 -2.69 -0.96 -13.85
N GLY A 55 -1.39 -1.03 -13.57
CA GLY A 55 -0.76 -2.15 -12.86
C GLY A 55 -0.53 -3.41 -13.70
N TYR A 56 -0.74 -3.34 -15.02
CA TYR A 56 -0.42 -4.40 -15.97
C TYR A 56 0.88 -4.09 -16.71
N VAL A 57 1.68 -5.13 -16.96
CA VAL A 57 2.82 -5.07 -17.87
C VAL A 57 2.30 -5.07 -19.30
N THR A 58 2.58 -3.99 -20.02
CA THR A 58 2.24 -3.74 -21.42
C THR A 58 3.44 -3.83 -22.35
N ASP A 59 4.64 -3.62 -21.81
CA ASP A 59 5.92 -3.82 -22.48
C ASP A 59 6.88 -4.45 -21.47
N MET A 60 7.22 -5.73 -21.68
CA MET A 60 8.06 -6.49 -20.76
C MET A 60 9.48 -5.93 -20.70
N THR A 61 10.07 -5.63 -21.84
CA THR A 61 11.46 -5.16 -21.93
C THR A 61 11.62 -3.80 -21.24
N ALA A 62 10.69 -2.87 -21.51
CA ALA A 62 10.71 -1.56 -20.86
C ALA A 62 10.49 -1.65 -19.34
N ALA A 63 9.55 -2.50 -18.90
CA ALA A 63 9.31 -2.73 -17.49
C ALA A 63 10.54 -3.32 -16.77
N THR A 64 11.14 -4.39 -17.33
CA THR A 64 12.34 -5.01 -16.79
C THR A 64 13.50 -4.03 -16.67
N HIS A 65 13.72 -3.19 -17.70
CA HIS A 65 14.77 -2.17 -17.65
C HIS A 65 14.52 -1.15 -16.52
N ALA A 66 13.30 -0.63 -16.41
CA ALA A 66 12.94 0.34 -15.38
C ALA A 66 13.03 -0.26 -13.95
N ILE A 67 12.63 -1.52 -13.78
CA ILE A 67 12.76 -2.28 -12.53
C ILE A 67 14.24 -2.40 -12.13
N ARG A 68 15.06 -2.92 -13.04
CA ARG A 68 16.50 -3.12 -12.81
C ARG A 68 17.19 -1.81 -12.42
N ALA A 69 16.95 -0.74 -13.17
CA ALA A 69 17.54 0.57 -12.90
C ALA A 69 17.11 1.14 -11.53
N ALA A 70 15.87 0.89 -11.08
CA ALA A 70 15.44 1.29 -9.75
C ALA A 70 16.18 0.48 -8.67
N VAL A 71 16.27 -0.84 -8.81
CA VAL A 71 16.95 -1.70 -7.84
C VAL A 71 18.44 -1.39 -7.73
N GLU A 72 19.16 -1.29 -8.86
CA GLU A 72 20.59 -0.96 -8.88
C GLU A 72 20.89 0.37 -8.15
N THR A 73 19.99 1.37 -8.30
CA THR A 73 20.12 2.65 -7.58
C THR A 73 19.87 2.48 -6.08
N ALA A 74 18.90 1.63 -5.68
CA ALA A 74 18.63 1.38 -4.27
C ALA A 74 19.77 0.59 -3.60
N GLU A 75 20.35 -0.39 -4.30
CA GLU A 75 21.53 -1.16 -3.85
C GLU A 75 22.75 -0.26 -3.69
N ALA A 76 23.00 0.63 -4.66
CA ALA A 76 24.09 1.61 -4.56
C ALA A 76 23.90 2.54 -3.35
N ASN A 77 22.67 3.01 -3.11
CA ASN A 77 22.36 3.83 -1.93
C ASN A 77 22.51 3.05 -0.62
N ALA A 78 22.21 1.75 -0.63
CA ALA A 78 22.32 0.86 0.55
C ALA A 78 23.73 0.29 0.77
N ASN A 79 24.63 0.42 -0.21
CA ASN A 79 25.89 -0.32 -0.27
C ASN A 79 25.69 -1.82 0.03
N THR A 80 24.60 -2.39 -0.48
CA THR A 80 24.14 -3.76 -0.19
C THR A 80 23.46 -4.31 -1.43
N THR A 81 23.82 -5.52 -1.85
CA THR A 81 23.16 -6.21 -2.96
C THR A 81 22.04 -7.11 -2.45
N VAL A 82 21.00 -7.30 -3.27
CA VAL A 82 19.82 -8.09 -2.93
C VAL A 82 19.50 -9.06 -4.07
N SER A 83 19.20 -10.31 -3.72
CA SER A 83 18.77 -11.33 -4.69
C SER A 83 17.26 -11.53 -4.69
N GLY A 84 16.60 -11.36 -3.54
CA GLY A 84 15.15 -11.54 -3.38
C GLY A 84 14.43 -10.22 -3.10
N VAL A 85 13.23 -10.06 -3.66
CA VAL A 85 12.40 -8.85 -3.48
C VAL A 85 10.92 -9.18 -3.27
N TRP A 86 10.27 -8.34 -2.47
CA TRP A 86 8.81 -8.31 -2.32
C TRP A 86 8.20 -7.32 -3.32
N ILE A 87 7.15 -7.72 -4.03
CA ILE A 87 6.53 -6.90 -5.08
C ILE A 87 5.16 -6.40 -4.65
N GLY A 88 4.91 -5.10 -4.79
CA GLY A 88 3.57 -4.52 -4.67
C GLY A 88 2.75 -4.70 -5.94
N CYS A 89 1.54 -5.24 -5.80
CA CYS A 89 0.53 -5.34 -6.85
C CYS A 89 -0.62 -4.38 -6.54
N ALA A 90 -0.75 -3.29 -7.30
CA ALA A 90 -1.82 -2.30 -7.14
C ALA A 90 -2.97 -2.46 -8.16
N GLY A 91 -2.78 -3.28 -9.20
CA GLY A 91 -3.74 -3.55 -10.28
C GLY A 91 -4.09 -5.04 -10.35
N ALA A 92 -4.25 -5.61 -11.54
CA ALA A 92 -4.55 -7.05 -11.72
C ALA A 92 -5.91 -7.51 -11.15
N GLY A 93 -6.92 -6.64 -11.20
CA GLY A 93 -8.29 -6.99 -10.83
C GLY A 93 -8.51 -7.26 -9.34
N LEU A 94 -7.62 -6.77 -8.44
CA LEU A 94 -7.67 -7.09 -7.01
C LEU A 94 -9.08 -7.04 -6.42
N SER A 95 -9.40 -8.08 -5.68
CA SER A 95 -10.57 -8.12 -4.81
C SER A 95 -10.26 -8.95 -3.59
N SER A 96 -11.20 -9.02 -2.67
CA SER A 96 -11.10 -9.94 -1.56
C SER A 96 -12.45 -10.53 -1.18
N LYS A 97 -12.39 -11.61 -0.41
CA LYS A 97 -13.54 -12.24 0.25
C LYS A 97 -13.14 -12.79 1.61
N ILE A 98 -14.12 -12.93 2.48
CA ILE A 98 -13.96 -13.65 3.75
C ILE A 98 -14.43 -15.08 3.52
N ALA A 99 -13.62 -16.05 3.92
CA ALA A 99 -13.96 -17.46 3.95
C ALA A 99 -13.98 -17.92 5.41
N SER A 100 -15.16 -18.30 5.90
CA SER A 100 -15.33 -18.78 7.27
C SER A 100 -15.35 -20.31 7.28
N VAL A 101 -14.59 -20.92 8.18
CA VAL A 101 -14.54 -22.37 8.37
C VAL A 101 -14.66 -22.69 9.86
N GLU A 102 -15.38 -23.76 10.18
CA GLU A 102 -15.58 -24.25 11.54
C GLU A 102 -15.28 -25.74 11.63
N VAL A 103 -14.74 -26.18 12.76
CA VAL A 103 -14.50 -27.58 13.12
C VAL A 103 -15.11 -27.88 14.49
N ALA A 104 -15.54 -29.13 14.68
CA ALA A 104 -16.05 -29.60 15.97
C ALA A 104 -14.89 -29.93 16.92
N ILE A 105 -14.93 -29.35 18.12
CA ILE A 105 -14.00 -29.64 19.23
C ILE A 105 -14.64 -30.60 20.23
N GLY A 106 -15.95 -30.48 20.46
CA GLY A 106 -16.72 -31.38 21.34
C GLY A 106 -16.57 -31.03 22.83
N GLY A 107 -16.53 -29.74 23.16
CA GLY A 107 -16.54 -29.23 24.53
C GLY A 107 -15.20 -29.34 25.26
N ARG A 108 -14.18 -29.93 24.64
CA ARG A 108 -12.85 -30.08 25.25
C ARG A 108 -12.01 -28.81 25.13
N ARG A 109 -10.90 -28.81 25.86
CA ARG A 109 -9.88 -27.76 25.76
C ARG A 109 -9.22 -27.79 24.39
N ILE A 110 -9.11 -26.63 23.77
CA ILE A 110 -8.47 -26.39 22.47
C ILE A 110 -6.95 -26.41 22.65
N ASP A 111 -6.26 -27.16 21.81
CA ASP A 111 -4.79 -27.22 21.75
C ASP A 111 -4.24 -26.64 20.43
N GLU A 112 -2.92 -26.76 20.23
CA GLU A 112 -2.26 -26.26 19.02
C GLU A 112 -2.65 -27.08 17.78
N ASP A 113 -2.84 -28.39 17.93
CA ASP A 113 -3.20 -29.30 16.84
C ASP A 113 -4.61 -28.98 16.30
N ASP A 114 -5.52 -28.56 17.16
CA ASP A 114 -6.86 -28.08 16.79
C ASP A 114 -6.82 -26.84 15.90
N VAL A 115 -5.99 -25.87 16.27
CA VAL A 115 -5.80 -24.65 15.49
C VAL A 115 -5.16 -25.00 14.16
N GLU A 116 -4.14 -25.86 14.14
CA GLU A 116 -3.49 -26.29 12.91
C GLU A 116 -4.49 -27.00 11.97
N HIS A 117 -5.30 -27.91 12.51
CA HIS A 117 -6.35 -28.62 11.77
C HIS A 117 -7.40 -27.66 11.21
N LEU A 118 -7.84 -26.67 11.99
CA LEU A 118 -8.75 -25.64 11.51
C LEU A 118 -8.15 -24.85 10.34
N LEU A 119 -6.87 -24.44 10.44
CA LEU A 119 -6.21 -23.68 9.37
C LEU A 119 -6.02 -24.54 8.10
N TYR A 120 -5.76 -25.85 8.24
CA TYR A 120 -5.76 -26.79 7.11
C TYR A 120 -7.12 -26.88 6.44
N ALA A 121 -8.18 -27.08 7.24
CA ALA A 121 -9.54 -27.10 6.73
C ALA A 121 -9.85 -25.77 6.01
N ALA A 122 -9.49 -24.63 6.61
CA ALA A 122 -9.70 -23.32 6.03
C ALA A 122 -8.99 -23.15 4.68
N ARG A 123 -7.72 -23.59 4.57
CA ARG A 123 -6.96 -23.57 3.32
C ARG A 123 -7.63 -24.39 2.22
N ASP A 124 -8.09 -25.60 2.55
CA ASP A 124 -8.70 -26.52 1.58
C ASP A 124 -10.09 -26.04 1.11
N HIS A 125 -10.76 -25.18 1.89
CA HIS A 125 -12.01 -24.52 1.52
C HIS A 125 -11.82 -23.27 0.65
N ILE A 126 -10.61 -22.77 0.46
CA ILE A 126 -10.37 -21.61 -0.41
C ILE A 126 -10.64 -22.01 -1.86
N GLN A 127 -11.76 -21.53 -2.38
CA GLN A 127 -12.12 -21.68 -3.79
C GLN A 127 -11.81 -20.37 -4.53
N PRO A 128 -10.74 -20.28 -5.33
CA PRO A 128 -10.33 -19.03 -5.94
C PRO A 128 -11.07 -18.70 -7.25
N GLU A 129 -12.00 -19.56 -7.72
CA GLU A 129 -12.87 -19.30 -8.88
C GLU A 129 -12.09 -18.88 -10.14
N GLY A 130 -10.98 -19.57 -10.42
CA GLY A 130 -10.11 -19.30 -11.58
C GLY A 130 -9.16 -18.10 -11.40
N ARG A 131 -9.14 -17.49 -10.21
CA ARG A 131 -8.25 -16.38 -9.85
C ARG A 131 -7.02 -16.90 -9.09
N MET A 132 -6.04 -16.02 -8.88
CA MET A 132 -4.84 -16.31 -8.09
C MET A 132 -5.05 -15.80 -6.66
N VAL A 133 -4.76 -16.63 -5.67
CA VAL A 133 -4.74 -16.20 -4.26
C VAL A 133 -3.41 -15.52 -3.97
N LEU A 134 -3.46 -14.24 -3.61
CA LEU A 134 -2.28 -13.46 -3.21
C LEU A 134 -1.99 -13.57 -1.73
N HIS A 135 -3.03 -13.61 -0.89
CA HIS A 135 -2.93 -13.71 0.56
C HIS A 135 -4.11 -14.52 1.10
N ALA A 136 -3.87 -15.33 2.12
CA ALA A 136 -4.92 -15.99 2.89
C ALA A 136 -4.60 -15.84 4.39
N GLN A 137 -5.03 -14.72 4.98
CA GLN A 137 -4.67 -14.36 6.34
C GLN A 137 -5.80 -14.75 7.30
N PRO A 138 -5.53 -15.60 8.31
CA PRO A 138 -6.52 -15.89 9.33
C PRO A 138 -6.73 -14.63 10.17
N ALA A 139 -7.96 -14.36 10.52
CA ALA A 139 -8.32 -13.26 11.39
C ALA A 139 -8.71 -13.77 12.77
N HIS A 140 -9.86 -13.35 13.29
CA HIS A 140 -10.35 -13.79 14.58
C HIS A 140 -10.90 -15.21 14.51
N TYR A 141 -10.70 -15.92 15.61
CA TYR A 141 -11.34 -17.19 15.86
C TYR A 141 -12.74 -16.95 16.43
N THR A 142 -13.63 -17.89 16.13
CA THR A 142 -14.98 -18.00 16.70
C THR A 142 -15.05 -19.21 17.61
N LEU A 143 -15.66 -19.06 18.78
CA LEU A 143 -15.95 -20.16 19.69
C LEU A 143 -17.46 -20.25 19.89
N ASP A 144 -18.08 -21.37 19.53
CA ASP A 144 -19.53 -21.57 19.67
C ASP A 144 -20.37 -20.45 19.00
N GLY A 145 -19.87 -19.88 17.90
CA GLY A 145 -20.47 -18.75 17.19
C GLY A 145 -20.17 -17.36 17.78
N ALA A 146 -19.45 -17.26 18.91
CA ALA A 146 -18.99 -15.99 19.45
C ALA A 146 -17.68 -15.54 18.78
N HIS A 147 -17.70 -14.36 18.15
CA HIS A 147 -16.55 -13.77 17.46
C HIS A 147 -15.56 -13.05 18.40
N GLY A 148 -14.35 -12.78 17.89
CA GLY A 148 -13.39 -11.87 18.52
C GLY A 148 -12.33 -12.56 19.38
N VAL A 149 -12.15 -13.87 19.24
CA VAL A 149 -11.11 -14.60 19.97
C VAL A 149 -9.80 -14.50 19.20
N ALA A 150 -8.79 -13.81 19.76
CA ALA A 150 -7.49 -13.67 19.12
C ALA A 150 -6.63 -14.94 19.26
N ASN A 151 -6.70 -15.62 20.40
CA ASN A 151 -6.02 -16.89 20.63
C ASN A 151 -6.98 -17.88 21.33
N PRO A 152 -7.40 -18.95 20.64
CA PRO A 152 -8.35 -19.91 21.17
C PRO A 152 -7.68 -20.99 22.05
N ILE A 153 -6.34 -21.09 22.02
CA ILE A 153 -5.60 -22.15 22.71
C ILE A 153 -5.84 -22.06 24.21
N GLY A 154 -6.26 -23.18 24.79
CA GLY A 154 -6.53 -23.33 26.21
C GLY A 154 -7.96 -22.99 26.62
N LEU A 155 -8.80 -22.47 25.72
CA LEU A 155 -10.23 -22.28 25.93
C LEU A 155 -11.01 -23.58 25.66
N HIS A 156 -12.27 -23.65 26.10
CA HIS A 156 -13.16 -24.79 25.84
C HIS A 156 -14.30 -24.32 24.94
N ALA A 157 -14.66 -25.12 23.94
CA ALA A 157 -15.77 -24.84 23.04
C ALA A 157 -16.31 -26.14 22.44
N GLU A 158 -17.57 -26.15 22.00
CA GLU A 158 -18.14 -27.19 21.15
C GLU A 158 -17.61 -27.07 19.73
N THR A 159 -17.52 -25.85 19.20
CA THR A 159 -16.97 -25.56 17.87
C THR A 159 -15.91 -24.47 17.92
N LEU A 160 -14.90 -24.63 17.06
CA LEU A 160 -13.84 -23.66 16.82
C LEU A 160 -13.92 -23.26 15.34
N GLY A 161 -14.01 -21.96 15.07
CA GLY A 161 -14.00 -21.41 13.72
C GLY A 161 -12.95 -20.34 13.52
N VAL A 162 -12.73 -20.00 12.26
CA VAL A 162 -11.84 -18.92 11.82
C VAL A 162 -12.41 -18.22 10.59
N ASP A 163 -12.36 -16.91 10.60
CA ASP A 163 -12.56 -16.09 9.41
C ASP A 163 -11.22 -15.88 8.72
N VAL A 164 -11.11 -16.28 7.45
CA VAL A 164 -9.91 -16.09 6.64
C VAL A 164 -10.16 -15.00 5.61
N HIS A 165 -9.34 -13.96 5.64
CA HIS A 165 -9.34 -12.98 4.57
C HIS A 165 -8.53 -13.49 3.37
N VAL A 166 -9.23 -13.69 2.26
CA VAL A 166 -8.62 -14.16 1.01
C VAL A 166 -8.53 -12.99 0.04
N THR A 167 -7.31 -12.57 -0.26
CA THR A 167 -7.04 -11.58 -1.30
C THR A 167 -6.78 -12.28 -2.63
N LEU A 168 -7.50 -11.86 -3.67
CA LEU A 168 -7.50 -12.47 -5.00
C LEU A 168 -7.03 -11.48 -6.05
N ALA A 169 -6.36 -11.99 -7.09
CA ALA A 169 -5.94 -11.24 -8.26
C ALA A 169 -6.08 -12.08 -9.54
N ASP A 170 -6.05 -11.43 -10.68
CA ASP A 170 -6.05 -12.11 -11.97
C ASP A 170 -4.66 -12.72 -12.22
N GLY A 171 -4.63 -14.02 -12.57
CA GLY A 171 -3.37 -14.77 -12.57
C GLY A 171 -2.38 -14.34 -13.65
N ALA A 172 -2.84 -14.03 -14.87
CA ALA A 172 -1.94 -13.65 -15.95
C ALA A 172 -1.22 -12.29 -15.70
N PRO A 173 -1.92 -11.23 -15.26
CA PRO A 173 -1.27 -9.98 -14.86
C PRO A 173 -0.21 -10.15 -13.76
N VAL A 174 -0.50 -10.95 -12.72
CA VAL A 174 0.46 -11.20 -11.64
C VAL A 174 1.68 -11.97 -12.14
N ARG A 175 1.49 -13.00 -12.97
CA ARG A 175 2.61 -13.73 -13.61
C ARG A 175 3.49 -12.82 -14.45
N ASN A 176 2.90 -11.88 -15.19
CA ASN A 176 3.68 -10.91 -15.97
C ASN A 176 4.52 -9.97 -15.08
N LEU A 177 4.02 -9.58 -13.91
CA LEU A 177 4.80 -8.79 -12.95
C LEU A 177 5.97 -9.60 -12.38
N ILE A 178 5.72 -10.86 -12.02
CA ILE A 178 6.76 -11.78 -11.54
C ILE A 178 7.84 -11.96 -12.62
N GLU A 179 7.44 -12.26 -13.85
CA GLU A 179 8.34 -12.43 -14.99
C GLU A 179 9.18 -11.18 -15.25
N ALA A 180 8.59 -9.98 -15.15
CA ALA A 180 9.31 -8.72 -15.35
C ALA A 180 10.43 -8.51 -14.33
N VAL A 181 10.21 -8.93 -13.08
CA VAL A 181 11.20 -8.87 -12.00
C VAL A 181 12.24 -9.98 -12.13
N GLN A 182 11.84 -11.21 -12.46
CA GLN A 182 12.76 -12.33 -12.69
C GLN A 182 13.68 -12.08 -13.89
N SER A 183 13.15 -11.47 -14.94
CA SER A 183 13.95 -10.99 -16.10
C SER A 183 14.95 -9.90 -15.74
N ALA A 184 14.79 -9.23 -14.59
CA ALA A 184 15.76 -8.30 -14.03
C ALA A 184 16.82 -9.00 -13.15
N HIS A 185 16.86 -10.34 -13.15
CA HIS A 185 17.75 -11.19 -12.34
C HIS A 185 17.50 -11.09 -10.83
N LEU A 186 16.23 -10.97 -10.43
CA LEU A 186 15.79 -10.93 -9.04
C LEU A 186 14.79 -12.05 -8.77
N ASP A 187 14.93 -12.71 -7.62
CA ASP A 187 13.96 -13.65 -7.10
C ASP A 187 12.78 -12.89 -6.49
N VAL A 188 11.57 -13.45 -6.64
CA VAL A 188 10.36 -12.88 -6.04
C VAL A 188 10.04 -13.65 -4.78
N GLU A 189 10.26 -13.02 -3.62
CA GLU A 189 9.95 -13.62 -2.32
C GLU A 189 8.44 -13.67 -2.07
N GLY A 190 7.72 -12.67 -2.56
CA GLY A 190 6.26 -12.62 -2.45
C GLY A 190 5.65 -11.47 -3.23
N VAL A 191 4.39 -11.64 -3.62
CA VAL A 191 3.58 -10.59 -4.22
C VAL A 191 2.53 -10.15 -3.22
N VAL A 192 2.52 -8.86 -2.89
CA VAL A 192 1.63 -8.28 -1.89
C VAL A 192 0.67 -7.32 -2.56
N ALA A 193 -0.63 -7.46 -2.29
CA ALA A 193 -1.59 -6.42 -2.65
C ALA A 193 -1.17 -5.07 -2.05
N SER A 194 -0.90 -4.08 -2.90
CA SER A 194 -0.49 -2.73 -2.52
C SER A 194 -1.33 -2.08 -1.41
N PRO A 195 -2.68 -2.16 -1.42
CA PRO A 195 -3.49 -1.58 -0.34
C PRO A 195 -3.29 -2.29 1.01
N LEU A 196 -2.94 -3.58 1.02
CA LEU A 196 -2.56 -4.29 2.25
C LEU A 196 -1.20 -3.79 2.73
N ALA A 197 -0.20 -3.71 1.85
CA ALA A 197 1.11 -3.16 2.20
C ALA A 197 1.01 -1.72 2.72
N ALA A 198 0.28 -0.85 2.02
CA ALA A 198 0.08 0.55 2.40
C ALA A 198 -0.58 0.68 3.78
N ALA A 199 -1.47 -0.24 4.17
CA ALA A 199 -2.07 -0.27 5.49
C ALA A 199 -1.02 -0.42 6.61
N TYR A 200 -0.02 -1.30 6.44
CA TYR A 200 1.07 -1.47 7.40
C TYR A 200 1.92 -0.21 7.60
N ALA A 201 1.98 0.67 6.60
CA ALA A 201 2.72 1.92 6.71
C ALA A 201 1.87 3.10 7.22
N CYS A 202 0.57 3.13 6.90
CA CYS A 202 -0.28 4.31 7.08
C CYS A 202 -1.26 4.23 8.25
N LEU A 203 -1.62 3.01 8.67
CA LEU A 203 -2.64 2.78 9.69
C LEU A 203 -1.98 2.35 11.00
N SER A 204 -2.49 2.86 12.12
CA SER A 204 -2.16 2.29 13.43
C SER A 204 -2.92 0.98 13.66
N ASN A 205 -2.47 0.16 14.61
CA ASN A 205 -3.22 -1.02 15.03
C ASN A 205 -4.60 -0.63 15.57
N GLU A 206 -4.68 0.44 16.36
CA GLU A 206 -5.95 0.96 16.88
C GLU A 206 -6.93 1.36 15.77
N GLU A 207 -6.47 2.02 14.71
CA GLU A 207 -7.33 2.36 13.56
C GLU A 207 -7.85 1.10 12.85
N ARG A 208 -6.97 0.09 12.67
CA ARG A 208 -7.35 -1.20 12.09
C ARG A 208 -8.29 -1.99 12.98
N ASP A 209 -8.21 -1.85 14.30
CA ASP A 209 -9.07 -2.52 15.25
C ASP A 209 -10.46 -1.88 15.29
N LEU A 210 -10.52 -0.54 15.39
CA LEU A 210 -11.76 0.22 15.51
C LEU A 210 -12.59 0.27 14.21
N GLY A 211 -11.93 0.25 13.05
CA GLY A 211 -12.59 0.44 11.77
C GLY A 211 -12.08 1.67 11.03
N VAL A 212 -11.36 1.45 9.93
CA VAL A 212 -10.77 2.52 9.11
C VAL A 212 -10.83 2.12 7.64
N ALA A 213 -11.07 3.11 6.77
CA ALA A 213 -10.91 2.92 5.34
C ALA A 213 -9.59 3.52 4.88
N LEU A 214 -8.86 2.79 4.05
CA LEU A 214 -7.67 3.28 3.35
C LEU A 214 -8.02 3.47 1.87
N VAL A 215 -7.70 4.64 1.33
CA VAL A 215 -7.86 4.98 -0.09
C VAL A 215 -6.48 5.32 -0.67
N GLU A 216 -5.92 4.40 -1.45
CA GLU A 216 -4.66 4.57 -2.15
C GLU A 216 -4.93 5.16 -3.55
N ILE A 217 -4.72 6.48 -3.71
CA ILE A 217 -4.91 7.18 -4.98
C ILE A 217 -3.61 7.10 -5.79
N GLY A 218 -3.54 6.11 -6.66
CA GLY A 218 -2.46 5.94 -7.61
C GLY A 218 -2.64 6.82 -8.87
N ALA A 219 -1.75 6.60 -9.84
CA ALA A 219 -1.80 7.33 -11.10
C ALA A 219 -2.99 6.92 -11.96
N GLN A 220 -3.19 5.62 -12.20
CA GLN A 220 -4.24 5.11 -13.09
C GLN A 220 -5.27 4.21 -12.38
N VAL A 221 -5.02 3.91 -11.11
CA VAL A 221 -5.86 3.04 -10.27
C VAL A 221 -5.95 3.66 -8.90
N THR A 222 -7.15 3.63 -8.31
CA THR A 222 -7.39 3.94 -6.91
C THR A 222 -7.85 2.67 -6.21
N ASN A 223 -7.17 2.28 -5.15
CA ASN A 223 -7.58 1.14 -4.33
C ASN A 223 -8.31 1.64 -3.09
N VAL A 224 -9.43 1.00 -2.77
CA VAL A 224 -10.21 1.27 -1.55
C VAL A 224 -10.25 0.00 -0.74
N SER A 225 -9.81 0.07 0.50
CA SER A 225 -9.86 -1.05 1.45
C SER A 225 -10.47 -0.63 2.78
N VAL A 226 -11.19 -1.54 3.42
CA VAL A 226 -11.77 -1.35 4.75
C VAL A 226 -11.11 -2.34 5.69
N HIS A 227 -10.62 -1.84 6.83
CA HIS A 227 -10.01 -2.63 7.89
C HIS A 227 -10.83 -2.45 9.16
N ALA A 228 -11.12 -3.54 9.88
CA ALA A 228 -11.73 -3.51 11.21
C ALA A 228 -11.36 -4.81 11.95
N GLY A 229 -11.30 -4.79 13.29
CA GLY A 229 -10.88 -5.95 14.06
C GLY A 229 -9.48 -6.45 13.63
N GLY A 230 -8.54 -5.53 13.40
CA GLY A 230 -7.16 -5.87 13.06
C GLY A 230 -6.97 -6.49 11.68
N MET A 231 -8.02 -6.68 10.88
CA MET A 231 -7.96 -7.38 9.60
C MET A 231 -8.47 -6.50 8.45
N LEU A 232 -8.04 -6.85 7.23
CA LEU A 232 -8.67 -6.37 6.00
C LEU A 232 -10.04 -7.06 5.88
N LEU A 233 -11.12 -6.29 5.73
CA LEU A 233 -12.48 -6.81 5.54
C LEU A 233 -12.89 -6.82 4.07
N GLY A 234 -12.47 -5.80 3.34
CA GLY A 234 -12.88 -5.60 1.96
C GLY A 234 -11.83 -4.82 1.18
N LEU A 235 -11.70 -5.17 -0.09
CA LEU A 235 -10.81 -4.51 -1.03
C LEU A 235 -11.48 -4.38 -2.39
N ARG A 236 -11.36 -3.20 -3.00
CA ARG A 236 -11.78 -2.94 -4.38
C ARG A 236 -10.81 -2.01 -5.10
N SER A 237 -10.44 -2.38 -6.32
CA SER A 237 -9.73 -1.48 -7.24
C SER A 237 -10.70 -0.74 -8.16
N ILE A 238 -10.47 0.56 -8.34
CA ILE A 238 -11.23 1.46 -9.21
C ILE A 238 -10.30 1.93 -10.33
N PRO A 239 -10.66 1.80 -11.61
CA PRO A 239 -9.80 2.13 -12.75
C PRO A 239 -9.77 3.65 -13.05
N VAL A 240 -9.69 4.47 -12.01
CA VAL A 240 -9.59 5.93 -12.01
C VAL A 240 -8.45 6.33 -11.07
N GLY A 241 -7.62 7.30 -11.45
CA GLY A 241 -6.52 7.77 -10.63
C GLY A 241 -6.13 9.21 -10.92
N SER A 242 -5.03 9.67 -10.35
CA SER A 242 -4.59 11.07 -10.47
C SER A 242 -4.19 11.48 -11.89
N ASN A 243 -3.98 10.52 -12.80
CA ASN A 243 -3.77 10.78 -14.22
C ASN A 243 -5.03 11.28 -14.93
N ASP A 244 -6.23 10.95 -14.45
CA ASP A 244 -7.48 11.47 -15.02
C ASP A 244 -7.59 12.99 -14.81
N ILE A 245 -7.02 13.50 -13.71
CA ILE A 245 -6.87 14.94 -13.47
C ILE A 245 -5.90 15.53 -14.49
N THR A 246 -4.73 14.91 -14.67
CA THR A 246 -3.72 15.33 -15.65
C THR A 246 -4.27 15.37 -17.08
N ASP A 247 -5.02 14.35 -17.48
CA ASP A 247 -5.62 14.26 -18.80
C ASP A 247 -6.71 15.30 -19.01
N ALA A 248 -7.47 15.64 -17.96
CA ALA A 248 -8.44 16.73 -18.01
C ALA A 248 -7.77 18.10 -18.14
N ILE A 249 -6.68 18.35 -17.40
CA ILE A 249 -5.90 19.59 -17.52
C ILE A 249 -5.34 19.72 -18.94
N ALA A 250 -4.72 18.65 -19.47
CA ALA A 250 -4.16 18.63 -20.81
C ALA A 250 -5.21 18.93 -21.88
N SER A 251 -6.39 18.31 -21.78
CA SER A 251 -7.50 18.51 -22.70
C SER A 251 -8.11 19.91 -22.59
N SER A 252 -8.38 20.38 -21.36
CA SER A 252 -9.00 21.68 -21.10
C SER A 252 -8.13 22.83 -21.63
N LEU A 253 -6.83 22.80 -21.28
CA LEU A 253 -5.88 23.85 -21.64
C LEU A 253 -5.27 23.66 -23.03
N GLY A 254 -5.50 22.51 -23.68
CA GLY A 254 -4.92 22.19 -24.99
C GLY A 254 -3.40 22.04 -24.98
N ILE A 255 -2.84 21.46 -23.90
CA ILE A 255 -1.39 21.34 -23.67
C ILE A 255 -0.92 19.88 -23.62
N ARG A 256 0.42 19.69 -23.67
CA ARG A 256 0.99 18.35 -23.57
C ARG A 256 0.78 17.77 -22.18
N ARG A 257 0.58 16.45 -22.09
CA ARG A 257 0.38 15.72 -20.82
C ARG A 257 1.49 15.98 -19.79
N GLY A 258 2.75 16.10 -20.23
CA GLY A 258 3.88 16.43 -19.35
C GLY A 258 3.77 17.83 -18.73
N GLN A 259 3.30 18.82 -19.49
CA GLN A 259 3.06 20.18 -18.98
C GLN A 259 1.89 20.18 -18.00
N ALA A 260 0.81 19.45 -18.31
CA ALA A 260 -0.34 19.28 -17.42
C ALA A 260 0.04 18.62 -16.09
N GLU A 261 0.88 17.58 -16.11
CA GLU A 261 1.37 16.92 -14.89
C GLU A 261 2.17 17.89 -14.03
N ARG A 262 3.07 18.65 -14.65
CA ARG A 262 3.86 19.68 -13.95
C ARG A 262 2.95 20.74 -13.33
N LEU A 263 1.97 21.24 -14.06
CA LEU A 263 0.99 22.20 -13.53
C LEU A 263 0.22 21.64 -12.35
N LYS A 264 -0.27 20.40 -12.46
CA LYS A 264 -0.96 19.70 -11.36
C LYS A 264 -0.09 19.62 -10.11
N CYS A 265 1.17 19.19 -10.25
CA CYS A 265 2.08 18.99 -9.12
C CYS A 265 2.55 20.31 -8.48
N VAL A 266 2.80 21.36 -9.28
CA VAL A 266 3.38 22.62 -8.80
C VAL A 266 2.31 23.60 -8.32
N SER A 267 1.18 23.68 -9.03
CA SER A 267 0.17 24.73 -8.83
C SER A 267 -1.23 24.20 -8.56
N GLY A 268 -1.46 22.89 -8.68
CA GLY A 268 -2.76 22.26 -8.47
C GLY A 268 -3.22 22.35 -7.02
N SER A 269 -4.54 22.46 -6.83
CA SER A 269 -5.19 22.45 -5.52
C SER A 269 -6.59 21.90 -5.65
N ALA A 270 -7.03 21.20 -4.61
CA ALA A 270 -8.40 20.74 -4.43
C ALA A 270 -9.27 21.78 -3.69
N ILE A 271 -8.69 22.89 -3.24
CA ILE A 271 -9.38 24.00 -2.59
C ILE A 271 -9.28 25.23 -3.49
N ALA A 272 -10.42 25.82 -3.80
CA ALA A 272 -10.53 27.09 -4.52
C ALA A 272 -10.53 28.27 -3.55
N THR A 273 -9.80 29.32 -3.90
CA THR A 273 -9.69 30.56 -3.14
C THR A 273 -9.94 31.78 -4.03
N PRO A 274 -10.44 32.92 -3.49
CA PRO A 274 -10.65 34.13 -4.29
C PRO A 274 -9.36 34.67 -4.96
N SER A 275 -8.20 34.47 -4.33
CA SER A 275 -6.89 34.87 -4.88
C SER A 275 -6.54 34.16 -6.18
N ASP A 276 -7.07 32.96 -6.41
CA ASP A 276 -6.76 32.14 -7.60
C ASP A 276 -7.17 32.81 -8.91
N HIS A 277 -8.13 33.73 -8.88
CA HIS A 277 -8.57 34.49 -10.06
C HIS A 277 -7.57 35.57 -10.48
N ARG A 278 -6.69 35.99 -9.56
CA ARG A 278 -5.70 37.05 -9.79
C ARG A 278 -4.30 36.51 -9.99
N GLU A 279 -4.04 35.31 -9.50
CA GLU A 279 -2.75 34.63 -9.64
C GLU A 279 -2.61 34.07 -11.06
N MET A 280 -1.63 34.57 -11.82
CA MET A 280 -1.30 34.07 -13.16
C MET A 280 -0.13 33.10 -13.08
N ILE A 281 -0.34 31.85 -13.50
CA ILE A 281 0.67 30.79 -13.47
C ILE A 281 1.19 30.45 -14.87
N PRO A 282 2.51 30.22 -15.04
CA PRO A 282 3.09 29.87 -16.34
C PRO A 282 2.81 28.43 -16.74
N VAL A 283 2.32 28.23 -17.96
CA VAL A 283 2.05 26.90 -18.53
C VAL A 283 3.32 26.21 -19.02
N ASN A 284 4.32 26.97 -19.44
CA ASN A 284 5.63 26.45 -19.88
C ASN A 284 6.55 26.12 -18.69
N ALA A 285 7.49 25.20 -18.90
CA ALA A 285 8.53 24.96 -17.90
C ALA A 285 9.51 26.16 -17.82
N PRO A 286 10.22 26.35 -16.70
CA PRO A 286 11.26 27.38 -16.61
C PRO A 286 12.30 27.20 -17.74
N GLY A 287 12.55 28.26 -18.50
CA GLY A 287 13.51 28.25 -19.62
C GLY A 287 12.95 27.72 -20.95
N GLU A 288 11.70 27.22 -21.00
CA GLU A 288 11.01 26.97 -22.27
C GLU A 288 10.39 28.27 -22.78
N GLY A 289 10.77 28.69 -23.99
CA GLY A 289 10.06 29.75 -24.72
C GLY A 289 8.62 29.32 -25.06
N PRO A 290 7.78 30.20 -25.59
CA PRO A 290 6.50 29.83 -26.18
C PRO A 290 6.72 29.08 -27.51
N ASP A 291 7.44 27.95 -27.49
CA ASP A 291 7.61 27.07 -28.64
C ASP A 291 6.37 26.19 -28.78
N GLY A 292 5.30 26.79 -29.30
CA GLY A 292 4.06 26.07 -29.58
C GLY A 292 2.82 26.96 -29.58
N ARG A 293 1.66 26.30 -29.68
CA ARG A 293 0.37 26.97 -29.50
C ARG A 293 0.25 27.40 -28.04
N LEU A 294 -0.21 28.64 -27.82
CA LEU A 294 -0.63 29.10 -26.51
C LEU A 294 -1.68 28.16 -25.93
N ALA A 295 -1.62 27.95 -24.63
CA ALA A 295 -2.67 27.25 -23.92
C ALA A 295 -3.99 28.01 -24.09
N ARG A 296 -5.09 27.25 -24.15
CA ARG A 296 -6.42 27.83 -24.21
C ARG A 296 -6.67 28.65 -22.93
N GLY A 297 -7.11 29.90 -23.09
CA GLY A 297 -7.32 30.81 -21.97
C GLY A 297 -6.06 31.55 -21.49
N ALA A 298 -4.91 31.30 -22.12
CA ALA A 298 -3.66 31.94 -21.71
C ALA A 298 -3.47 33.35 -22.27
N ASP A 299 -2.71 34.16 -21.55
CA ASP A 299 -2.23 35.48 -22.00
C ASP A 299 -1.09 35.38 -23.03
N GLU A 300 -0.58 36.53 -23.46
CA GLU A 300 0.53 36.64 -24.42
C GLU A 300 1.84 36.00 -23.92
N GLN A 301 1.99 35.80 -22.61
CA GLN A 301 3.13 35.16 -21.97
C GLN A 301 2.86 33.67 -21.66
N ASN A 302 1.79 33.10 -22.21
CA ASN A 302 1.34 31.73 -21.99
C ASN A 302 1.09 31.40 -20.51
N ARG A 303 0.49 32.34 -19.78
CA ARG A 303 0.04 32.17 -18.39
C ARG A 303 -1.47 32.06 -18.32
N ILE A 304 -1.97 31.25 -17.40
CA ILE A 304 -3.41 31.11 -17.11
C ILE A 304 -3.71 31.58 -15.68
N PRO A 305 -4.93 32.07 -15.39
CA PRO A 305 -5.38 32.23 -14.02
C PRO A 305 -5.35 30.87 -13.29
N ARG A 306 -4.82 30.84 -12.06
CA ARG A 306 -4.78 29.61 -11.25
C ARG A 306 -6.16 29.00 -11.05
N ALA A 307 -7.20 29.83 -11.00
CA ALA A 307 -8.59 29.41 -10.88
C ALA A 307 -9.03 28.43 -11.98
N GLU A 308 -8.53 28.58 -13.21
CA GLU A 308 -8.86 27.67 -14.32
C GLU A 308 -8.29 26.26 -14.06
N LEU A 309 -7.05 26.17 -13.58
CA LEU A 309 -6.43 24.91 -13.19
C LEU A 309 -7.20 24.27 -12.03
N VAL A 310 -7.50 25.04 -10.98
CA VAL A 310 -8.20 24.54 -9.79
C VAL A 310 -9.59 24.02 -10.14
N SER A 311 -10.34 24.73 -11.01
CA SER A 311 -11.67 24.28 -11.46
C SER A 311 -11.60 22.91 -12.14
N VAL A 312 -10.65 22.70 -13.06
CA VAL A 312 -10.49 21.39 -13.74
C VAL A 312 -10.10 20.29 -12.75
N VAL A 313 -9.26 20.61 -11.77
CA VAL A 313 -8.84 19.67 -10.71
C VAL A 313 -10.04 19.28 -9.85
N THR A 314 -10.81 20.23 -9.33
CA THR A 314 -11.95 19.96 -8.44
C THR A 314 -13.07 19.19 -9.14
N ASP A 315 -13.33 19.47 -10.42
CA ASP A 315 -14.34 18.74 -11.20
C ASP A 315 -13.98 17.25 -11.34
N ARG A 316 -12.70 16.96 -11.61
CA ARG A 316 -12.22 15.58 -11.72
C ARG A 316 -12.13 14.87 -10.37
N LEU A 317 -11.76 15.59 -9.31
CA LEU A 317 -11.85 15.05 -7.96
C LEU A 317 -13.28 14.68 -7.58
N GLY A 318 -14.28 15.50 -7.93
CA GLY A 318 -15.69 15.18 -7.67
C GLY A 318 -16.13 13.85 -8.30
N THR A 319 -15.68 13.59 -9.53
CA THR A 319 -15.93 12.30 -10.22
C THR A 319 -15.21 11.15 -9.50
N MET A 320 -13.94 11.33 -9.15
CA MET A 320 -13.15 10.31 -8.45
C MET A 320 -13.74 9.98 -7.07
N THR A 321 -14.13 10.99 -6.28
CA THR A 321 -14.71 10.78 -4.95
C THR A 321 -16.08 10.12 -5.02
N THR A 322 -16.84 10.32 -6.10
CA THR A 322 -18.09 9.59 -6.34
C THR A 322 -17.82 8.08 -6.47
N GLU A 323 -16.79 7.69 -7.22
CA GLU A 323 -16.43 6.27 -7.37
C GLU A 323 -15.85 5.68 -6.07
N ILE A 324 -15.04 6.46 -5.33
CA ILE A 324 -14.56 6.07 -4.00
C ILE A 324 -15.74 5.83 -3.05
N SER A 325 -16.72 6.74 -3.01
CA SER A 325 -17.93 6.61 -2.19
C SER A 325 -18.72 5.34 -2.52
N LYS A 326 -18.89 5.02 -3.81
CA LYS A 326 -19.51 3.77 -4.25
C LYS A 326 -18.73 2.55 -3.78
N GLY A 327 -17.40 2.59 -3.85
CA GLY A 327 -16.52 1.53 -3.36
C GLY A 327 -16.68 1.28 -1.86
N LEU A 328 -16.63 2.34 -1.05
CA LEU A 328 -16.81 2.28 0.40
C LEU A 328 -18.20 1.75 0.80
N LYS A 329 -19.28 2.28 0.16
CA LYS A 329 -20.66 1.85 0.41
C LYS A 329 -20.87 0.36 0.10
N ALA A 330 -20.28 -0.14 -0.98
CA ALA A 330 -20.37 -1.56 -1.35
C ALA A 330 -19.72 -2.48 -0.30
N MET A 331 -18.81 -1.97 0.52
CA MET A 331 -18.18 -2.68 1.64
C MET A 331 -18.80 -2.35 3.00
N GLY A 332 -19.97 -1.69 3.03
CA GLY A 332 -20.66 -1.32 4.26
C GLY A 332 -20.07 -0.13 5.01
N PHE A 333 -19.02 0.52 4.49
CA PHE A 333 -18.35 1.65 5.14
C PHE A 333 -18.98 2.98 4.74
N SER A 334 -20.11 3.31 5.36
CA SER A 334 -20.80 4.59 5.14
C SER A 334 -21.80 4.93 6.25
N GLY A 335 -22.18 6.21 6.37
CA GLY A 335 -23.17 6.66 7.34
C GLY A 335 -22.72 6.35 8.77
N ALA A 336 -23.60 5.73 9.57
CA ALA A 336 -23.31 5.35 10.95
C ALA A 336 -22.21 4.29 11.10
N ASN A 337 -21.94 3.51 10.05
CA ASN A 337 -20.87 2.51 9.99
C ASN A 337 -19.58 3.10 9.38
N GLY A 338 -19.58 4.39 9.04
CA GLY A 338 -18.41 5.08 8.51
C GLY A 338 -17.50 5.55 9.64
N GLY A 339 -16.25 5.11 9.62
CA GLY A 339 -15.18 5.60 10.47
C GLY A 339 -14.31 6.65 9.78
N GLN A 340 -13.04 6.71 10.17
CA GLN A 340 -12.05 7.56 9.52
C GLN A 340 -11.64 7.00 8.14
N VAL A 341 -11.35 7.89 7.20
CA VAL A 341 -10.72 7.58 5.92
C VAL A 341 -9.29 8.10 5.89
N VAL A 342 -8.34 7.25 5.49
CA VAL A 342 -6.93 7.59 5.33
C VAL A 342 -6.59 7.59 3.84
N LEU A 343 -6.19 8.74 3.30
CA LEU A 343 -5.75 8.88 1.92
C LEU A 343 -4.25 8.64 1.80
N THR A 344 -3.83 7.82 0.84
CA THR A 344 -2.41 7.60 0.55
C THR A 344 -2.14 7.47 -0.95
N GLY A 345 -0.90 7.19 -1.34
CA GLY A 345 -0.47 7.17 -2.74
C GLY A 345 -0.13 8.57 -3.28
N GLY A 346 0.45 8.63 -4.48
CA GLY A 346 0.95 9.89 -5.05
C GLY A 346 -0.15 10.91 -5.33
N GLY A 347 -1.38 10.46 -5.60
CA GLY A 347 -2.52 11.37 -5.76
C GLY A 347 -2.93 12.07 -4.46
N ALA A 348 -2.67 11.48 -3.29
CA ALA A 348 -2.95 12.08 -1.99
C ALA A 348 -1.99 13.22 -1.61
N GLU A 349 -0.99 13.51 -2.44
CA GLU A 349 -0.07 14.65 -2.27
C GLU A 349 -0.67 15.97 -2.77
N LEU A 350 -1.74 15.92 -3.56
CA LEU A 350 -2.43 17.11 -4.06
C LEU A 350 -2.90 18.00 -2.89
N HIS A 351 -2.57 19.30 -2.96
CA HIS A 351 -2.92 20.25 -1.91
C HIS A 351 -4.43 20.30 -1.67
N GLY A 352 -4.86 20.21 -0.42
CA GLY A 352 -6.28 20.31 -0.03
C GLY A 352 -7.13 19.06 -0.29
N ILE A 353 -6.54 17.94 -0.75
CA ILE A 353 -7.32 16.76 -1.15
C ILE A 353 -8.05 16.10 0.02
N ALA A 354 -7.48 16.11 1.23
CA ALA A 354 -8.12 15.51 2.39
C ALA A 354 -9.39 16.28 2.77
N GLU A 355 -9.32 17.62 2.73
CA GLU A 355 -10.42 18.53 3.00
C GLU A 355 -11.53 18.39 1.95
N PHE A 356 -11.17 18.30 0.67
CA PHE A 356 -12.12 18.05 -0.41
C PHE A 356 -12.85 16.72 -0.24
N VAL A 357 -12.10 15.63 0.00
CA VAL A 357 -12.68 14.30 0.17
C VAL A 357 -13.51 14.23 1.45
N GLN A 358 -13.12 14.91 2.52
CA GLN A 358 -13.91 15.02 3.75
C GLN A 358 -15.26 15.68 3.49
N GLY A 359 -15.27 16.81 2.77
CA GLY A 359 -16.52 17.48 2.41
C GLY A 359 -17.43 16.61 1.52
N ALA A 360 -16.84 15.85 0.60
CA ALA A 360 -17.59 15.01 -0.32
C ALA A 360 -18.09 13.69 0.29
N LEU A 361 -17.36 13.08 1.23
CA LEU A 361 -17.75 11.84 1.89
C LEU A 361 -18.57 12.05 3.18
N GLY A 362 -18.42 13.21 3.84
CA GLY A 362 -19.00 13.45 5.15
C GLY A 362 -18.38 12.61 6.27
N LEU A 363 -17.14 12.15 6.09
CA LEU A 363 -16.38 11.33 7.04
C LEU A 363 -15.07 12.03 7.39
N PRO A 364 -14.49 11.82 8.59
CA PRO A 364 -13.16 12.34 8.92
C PRO A 364 -12.11 11.80 7.95
N VAL A 365 -11.29 12.68 7.36
CA VAL A 365 -10.24 12.30 6.42
C VAL A 365 -8.88 12.82 6.87
N ARG A 366 -7.86 11.96 6.81
CA ARG A 366 -6.45 12.37 6.97
C ARG A 366 -5.58 11.80 5.86
N ARG A 367 -4.38 12.35 5.69
CA ARG A 367 -3.34 11.76 4.82
C ARG A 367 -2.51 10.73 5.61
N GLY A 368 -2.29 9.58 4.99
CA GLY A 368 -1.37 8.54 5.45
C GLY A 368 -0.04 8.65 4.72
N LYS A 369 1.05 8.57 5.46
CA LYS A 369 2.43 8.58 4.97
C LYS A 369 3.24 7.47 5.67
N PRO A 370 4.40 7.07 5.15
CA PRO A 370 5.28 6.14 5.86
C PRO A 370 5.54 6.56 7.31
N PRO A 371 5.76 5.61 8.23
CA PRO A 371 6.17 5.93 9.58
C PRO A 371 7.56 6.60 9.56
N ALA A 372 7.90 7.28 10.64
CA ALA A 372 9.22 7.88 10.80
C ALA A 372 10.28 6.76 10.93
N LEU A 373 10.91 6.41 9.81
CA LEU A 373 11.92 5.36 9.71
C LEU A 373 13.32 5.97 9.67
N ARG A 374 14.25 5.44 10.45
CA ARG A 374 15.65 5.85 10.40
C ARG A 374 16.21 5.58 9.00
N GLY A 375 16.91 6.55 8.44
CA GLY A 375 17.50 6.46 7.10
C GLY A 375 16.53 6.73 5.95
N LEU A 376 15.22 6.92 6.21
CA LEU A 376 14.28 7.31 5.16
C LEU A 376 14.52 8.77 4.76
N PRO A 377 14.80 9.06 3.47
CA PRO A 377 14.95 10.44 3.02
C PRO A 377 13.66 11.24 3.21
N GLU A 378 13.75 12.53 3.54
CA GLU A 378 12.57 13.40 3.71
C GLU A 378 11.71 13.45 2.44
N ALA A 379 12.34 13.46 1.26
CA ALA A 379 11.66 13.39 -0.04
C ALA A 379 10.85 12.09 -0.25
N HIS A 380 11.12 11.05 0.53
CA HIS A 380 10.40 9.77 0.52
C HIS A 380 9.42 9.64 1.70
N ALA A 381 9.35 10.61 2.62
CA ALA A 381 8.40 10.64 3.73
C ALA A 381 7.02 11.18 3.31
N THR A 382 6.55 10.80 2.11
CA THR A 382 5.31 11.28 1.49
C THR A 382 4.32 10.14 1.25
N PRO A 383 3.01 10.43 1.12
CA PRO A 383 1.99 9.44 0.78
C PRO A 383 2.33 8.54 -0.41
N GLY A 384 3.01 9.06 -1.44
CA GLY A 384 3.39 8.26 -2.60
C GLY A 384 4.35 7.09 -2.31
N PHE A 385 5.05 7.10 -1.18
CA PHE A 385 6.00 6.04 -0.77
C PHE A 385 5.45 5.12 0.32
N ALA A 386 4.22 5.34 0.79
CA ALA A 386 3.59 4.52 1.82
C ALA A 386 3.59 3.02 1.47
N THR A 387 3.11 2.68 0.28
CA THR A 387 3.07 1.29 -0.20
C THR A 387 4.46 0.66 -0.22
N LEU A 388 5.48 1.40 -0.62
CA LEU A 388 6.86 0.88 -0.69
C LEU A 388 7.43 0.58 0.70
N ALA A 389 7.30 1.51 1.65
CA ALA A 389 7.70 1.27 3.03
C ALA A 389 6.88 0.12 3.65
N GLY A 390 5.58 0.11 3.36
CA GLY A 390 4.63 -0.91 3.80
C GLY A 390 4.97 -2.32 3.33
N LEU A 391 5.55 -2.48 2.14
CA LEU A 391 6.01 -3.79 1.65
C LEU A 391 7.16 -4.35 2.52
N CYS A 392 8.14 -3.52 2.88
CA CYS A 392 9.22 -3.95 3.76
C CYS A 392 8.71 -4.24 5.18
N LEU A 393 7.77 -3.43 5.69
CA LEU A 393 7.17 -3.65 7.00
C LEU A 393 6.36 -4.96 7.03
N TYR A 394 5.54 -5.18 5.99
CA TYR A 394 4.80 -6.43 5.80
C TYR A 394 5.74 -7.64 5.77
N ALA A 395 6.82 -7.57 4.99
CA ALA A 395 7.81 -8.63 4.89
C ALA A 395 8.53 -8.89 6.23
N SER A 396 8.75 -7.85 7.03
CA SER A 396 9.40 -7.97 8.34
C SER A 396 8.51 -8.57 9.43
N GLU A 397 7.20 -8.28 9.37
CA GLU A 397 6.21 -8.85 10.29
C GLU A 397 5.93 -10.33 10.00
N ASP A 398 6.17 -10.79 8.77
CA ASP A 398 5.98 -12.18 8.35
C ASP A 398 4.59 -12.71 8.76
N PRO A 399 3.49 -12.04 8.36
CA PRO A 399 2.17 -12.38 8.81
C PRO A 399 1.78 -13.78 8.35
N ILE A 400 1.04 -14.49 9.20
CA ILE A 400 0.56 -15.84 8.91
C ILE A 400 -0.23 -15.84 7.60
N ASP A 401 0.17 -16.72 6.70
CA ASP A 401 -0.55 -17.02 5.47
C ASP A 401 -0.81 -18.53 5.39
N ILE A 402 -2.08 -18.91 5.44
CA ILE A 402 -2.46 -20.32 5.53
C ILE A 402 -2.14 -21.11 4.26
N ARG A 403 -1.76 -20.45 3.15
CA ARG A 403 -1.24 -21.13 1.97
C ARG A 403 0.08 -21.86 2.25
N ASN A 404 0.86 -21.38 3.20
CA ASN A 404 2.16 -21.94 3.56
C ASN A 404 2.09 -22.95 4.71
N VAL A 405 0.90 -23.17 5.29
CA VAL A 405 0.70 -24.15 6.37
C VAL A 405 0.71 -25.55 5.76
N GLY A 406 1.63 -26.41 6.22
CA GLY A 406 1.92 -27.76 5.72
C GLY A 406 2.82 -28.55 6.68
N PRO A 407 2.92 -29.89 6.58
CA PRO A 407 3.63 -30.76 7.55
C PRO A 407 5.16 -30.56 7.60
N SER A 408 5.68 -29.54 6.94
CA SER A 408 7.08 -29.15 6.90
C SER A 408 7.26 -27.65 7.12
N TYR A 409 6.36 -27.00 7.86
CA TYR A 409 6.68 -25.70 8.48
C TYR A 409 7.80 -25.92 9.52
N GLN A 410 9.05 -26.03 9.04
CA GLN A 410 10.19 -25.65 9.84
C GLN A 410 10.09 -24.13 9.96
N PRO A 411 9.80 -23.57 11.16
CA PRO A 411 10.00 -22.16 11.33
C PRO A 411 11.47 -21.91 10.96
N THR A 412 11.74 -21.09 9.95
CA THR A 412 13.07 -20.54 9.72
C THR A 412 13.39 -19.56 10.84
N ARG A 413 13.53 -20.10 12.05
CA ARG A 413 14.19 -19.55 13.20
C ARG A 413 15.45 -20.38 13.39
N ARG A 414 16.52 -20.03 12.68
CA ARG A 414 17.86 -20.22 13.27
C ARG A 414 17.98 -19.23 14.42
N TYR A 415 17.39 -19.59 15.55
CA TYR A 415 17.72 -18.94 16.81
C TYR A 415 19.06 -19.46 17.30
N SER A 416 20.03 -18.57 17.43
CA SER A 416 21.17 -18.78 18.32
C SER A 416 20.65 -18.87 19.76
N GLY A 417 20.89 -20.00 20.42
CA GLY A 417 20.25 -20.44 21.67
C GLY A 417 20.64 -19.72 22.96
N LEU A 418 20.50 -18.39 23.04
CA LEU A 418 20.60 -17.67 24.33
C LEU A 418 19.44 -16.68 24.61
N GLY A 419 18.57 -16.41 23.65
CA GLY A 419 17.51 -15.39 23.81
C GLY A 419 16.24 -15.83 24.53
N LEU A 420 16.00 -17.14 24.67
CA LEU A 420 14.74 -17.67 25.23
C LEU A 420 14.72 -17.62 26.77
N VAL A 421 15.89 -17.78 27.39
CA VAL A 421 16.03 -17.73 28.85
C VAL A 421 15.79 -16.32 29.39
N ASN A 422 16.21 -15.28 28.67
CA ASN A 422 16.03 -13.90 29.12
C ASN A 422 14.57 -13.40 29.05
N ARG A 423 13.76 -13.88 28.10
CA ARG A 423 12.36 -13.45 27.98
C ARG A 423 11.43 -14.11 29.02
N VAL A 424 11.70 -15.35 29.39
CA VAL A 424 10.97 -16.01 30.50
C VAL A 424 11.37 -15.39 31.84
N VAL A 425 12.65 -15.03 32.03
CA VAL A 425 13.12 -14.37 33.26
C VAL A 425 12.59 -12.93 33.40
N GLN A 426 12.33 -12.22 32.28
CA GLN A 426 11.74 -10.89 32.32
C GLN A 426 10.23 -10.92 32.62
N ALA A 427 9.50 -11.90 32.07
CA ALA A 427 8.07 -12.07 32.32
C ALA A 427 7.76 -12.54 33.76
N VAL A 428 8.65 -13.32 34.39
CA VAL A 428 8.47 -13.78 35.78
C VAL A 428 8.76 -12.67 36.80
N ARG A 429 9.57 -11.66 36.46
CA ARG A 429 9.87 -10.51 37.33
C ARG A 429 8.82 -9.40 37.31
N GLU A 430 7.90 -9.42 36.35
CA GLU A 430 6.79 -8.45 36.29
C GLU A 430 5.51 -8.95 36.96
N TYR A 431 5.45 -10.23 37.36
CA TYR A 431 4.27 -10.83 37.97
C TYR A 431 4.50 -11.52 39.33
N PHE A 432 5.74 -11.52 39.84
CA PHE A 432 6.12 -11.85 41.22
C PHE A 432 7.27 -10.94 41.66
#